data_AF-A0A6V8MWB7-F1
#
_entry.id   AF-A0A6V8MWB7-F1
#
_cell.length_a   1.000
_cell.length_b   1.000
_cell.length_c   1.000
_cell.angle_alpha   90.00
_cell.angle_beta   90.00
_cell.angle_gamma   90.00
#
_symmetry.space_group_name_H-M   'P 1'
#
loop_
_entity.id
_entity.type
_entity.pdbx_description
1 polymer ?
#
loop_
_entity_poly.entity_id
_entity_poly.type
_entity_poly.pdbx_seq_one_letter_code
_entity_poly.pdbx_strand_id
1 'polypeptide(L)'
;MNMFGALMMTVTMTMTAVMLPRIYMSWMVAERYFLEGEIEQLMQLLVEQNNWVWRQFGCGAVAVAMIWMVRNSQHDLAIPASMEAALAIYATISLLFAILESVVAQRVSTFLALAPAPVKITDED
;
A
#
# COMPACT_ATOMS: atom_id res chain seq x y z
N MET A 1 -4.13 13.35 -26.58
CA MET A 1 -4.21 12.88 -25.17
C MET A 1 -5.38 13.60 -24.52
N ASN A 2 -6.39 12.89 -24.00
CA ASN A 2 -7.57 13.52 -23.42
C ASN A 2 -7.26 14.08 -22.02
N MET A 3 -7.91 15.18 -21.62
CA MET A 3 -7.66 15.88 -20.34
C MET A 3 -7.72 14.94 -19.12
N PHE A 4 -8.68 14.01 -19.12
CA PHE A 4 -8.82 12.98 -18.07
C PHE A 4 -7.60 12.04 -17.98
N GLY A 5 -7.04 11.62 -19.11
CA GLY A 5 -5.85 10.78 -19.12
C GLY A 5 -4.61 11.52 -18.61
N ALA A 6 -4.48 12.80 -18.94
CA ALA A 6 -3.41 13.65 -18.42
C ALA A 6 -3.52 13.82 -16.89
N LEU A 7 -4.71 14.15 -16.38
CA LEU A 7 -4.95 14.28 -14.94
C LEU A 7 -4.64 12.98 -14.19
N MET A 8 -5.15 11.84 -14.67
CA MET A 8 -4.91 10.55 -14.03
C MET A 8 -3.43 10.15 -14.07
N MET A 9 -2.72 10.43 -15.17
CA MET A 9 -1.27 10.22 -15.23
C MET A 9 -0.50 11.11 -14.26
N THR A 10 -0.88 12.39 -14.13
CA THR A 10 -0.25 13.27 -13.15
C THR A 10 -0.48 12.77 -11.74
N VAL A 11 -1.69 12.33 -11.40
CA VAL A 11 -2.02 11.77 -10.08
C VAL A 11 -1.23 10.48 -9.81
N THR A 12 -1.15 9.57 -10.78
CA THR A 12 -0.39 8.32 -10.60
C THR A 12 1.10 8.57 -10.49
N MET A 13 1.65 9.51 -11.27
CA MET A 13 3.07 9.87 -11.21
C MET A 13 3.43 10.56 -9.90
N THR A 14 2.64 11.53 -9.43
CA THR A 14 2.90 12.21 -8.15
C THR A 14 2.77 11.25 -6.99
N MET A 15 1.75 10.39 -7.00
CA MET A 15 1.61 9.32 -6.02
C MET A 15 2.85 8.40 -6.03
N THR A 16 3.33 7.99 -7.20
CA THR A 16 4.51 7.13 -7.32
C THR A 16 5.78 7.79 -6.79
N ALA A 17 5.97 9.07 -7.11
CA ALA A 17 7.13 9.85 -6.66
C ALA A 17 7.17 9.99 -5.13
N VAL A 18 6.01 9.99 -4.46
CA VAL A 18 5.92 10.10 -2.99
C VAL A 18 5.96 8.72 -2.31
N MET A 19 5.27 7.73 -2.87
CA MET A 19 5.13 6.42 -2.25
C MET A 19 6.43 5.61 -2.29
N LEU A 20 7.20 5.67 -3.38
CA LEU A 20 8.44 4.90 -3.49
C LEU A 20 9.48 5.26 -2.41
N PRO A 21 9.82 6.56 -2.19
CA PRO A 21 10.69 6.95 -1.08
C PRO A 21 10.13 6.54 0.29
N ARG A 22 8.81 6.66 0.50
CA ARG A 22 8.15 6.28 1.77
C ARG A 22 8.32 4.80 2.08
N ILE A 23 8.08 3.94 1.09
CA ILE A 23 8.24 2.48 1.20
C ILE A 23 9.70 2.14 1.50
N TYR A 24 10.63 2.77 0.80
CA TYR A 24 12.06 2.58 1.04
C TYR A 24 12.48 3.03 2.45
N MET A 25 12.02 4.19 2.91
CA MET A 25 12.28 4.65 4.27
C MET A 25 11.70 3.70 5.32
N SER A 26 10.48 3.20 5.11
CA SER A 26 9.86 2.22 6.00
C SER A 26 10.69 0.95 6.13
N TRP A 27 11.30 0.51 5.02
CA TRP A 27 12.21 -0.63 5.02
C TRP A 27 13.46 -0.38 5.85
N MET A 28 14.12 0.76 5.66
CA MET A 28 15.32 1.11 6.44
C MET A 28 15.01 1.26 7.93
N VAL A 29 13.86 1.85 8.27
CA VAL A 29 13.40 2.03 9.65
C VAL A 29 13.12 0.67 10.31
N ALA A 30 12.50 -0.28 9.59
CA ALA A 30 12.30 -1.63 10.10
C ALA A 30 13.61 -2.34 10.45
N GLU A 31 14.63 -2.23 9.59
CA GLU A 31 15.93 -2.83 9.83
C GLU A 31 16.63 -2.19 11.03
N ARG A 32 16.54 -0.86 11.17
CA ARG A 32 17.07 -0.12 12.30
C ARG A 32 16.45 -0.56 13.63
N TYR A 33 15.12 -0.61 13.72
CA TYR A 33 14.43 -1.04 14.95
C TYR A 33 14.74 -2.49 15.32
N PHE A 34 14.92 -3.37 14.33
CA PHE A 34 15.35 -4.75 14.58
C PHE A 34 16.76 -4.81 15.17
N LEU A 35 17.72 -4.05 14.62
CA LEU A 35 19.08 -3.98 15.14
C LEU A 35 19.17 -3.34 16.54
N GLU A 36 18.32 -2.34 16.80
CA GLU A 36 18.24 -1.64 18.09
C GLU A 36 17.44 -2.44 19.16
N GLY A 37 16.81 -3.57 18.79
CA GLY A 37 16.01 -4.40 19.71
C GLY A 37 14.67 -3.77 20.10
N GLU A 38 14.21 -2.81 19.31
CA GLU A 38 13.05 -1.96 19.53
C GLU A 38 11.74 -2.64 19.07
N ILE A 39 11.32 -3.68 19.81
CA ILE A 39 10.18 -4.54 19.45
C ILE A 39 8.86 -3.75 19.40
N GLU A 40 8.65 -2.79 20.30
CA GLU A 40 7.42 -1.99 20.34
C GLU A 40 7.31 -1.08 19.12
N GLN A 41 8.41 -0.40 18.72
CA GLN A 41 8.43 0.37 17.47
C GLN A 41 8.23 -0.51 16.24
N LEU A 42 8.79 -1.72 16.18
CA LEU A 42 8.53 -2.68 15.11
C LEU A 42 7.05 -3.05 15.00
N MET A 43 6.38 -3.28 16.14
CA MET A 43 4.96 -3.62 16.17
C MET A 43 4.08 -2.45 15.71
N GLN A 44 4.41 -1.22 16.12
CA GLN A 44 3.74 -0.01 15.63
C GLN A 44 3.94 0.17 14.12
N LEU A 45 5.17 -0.05 13.63
CA LEU A 45 5.48 0.02 12.21
C LEU A 45 4.67 -1.02 11.40
N LEU A 46 4.51 -2.24 11.92
CA LEU A 46 3.68 -3.28 11.28
C LEU A 46 2.22 -2.85 11.14
N VAL A 47 1.63 -2.27 12.20
CA VAL A 47 0.26 -1.76 12.17
C VAL A 47 0.12 -0.65 11.14
N GLU A 48 1.09 0.26 11.08
CA GLU A 48 1.11 1.32 10.07
C GLU A 48 1.16 0.74 8.65
N GLN A 49 2.08 -0.19 8.38
CA GLN A 49 2.18 -0.81 7.05
C GLN A 49 0.90 -1.54 6.65
N ASN A 50 0.28 -2.29 7.57
CA ASN A 50 -1.00 -2.95 7.29
C ASN A 50 -2.11 -1.94 6.94
N ASN A 51 -2.17 -0.80 7.61
CA ASN A 51 -3.13 0.25 7.26
C ASN A 51 -2.89 0.79 5.84
N TRP A 52 -1.62 0.98 5.45
CA TRP A 52 -1.27 1.38 4.08
C TRP A 52 -1.65 0.32 3.04
N VAL A 53 -1.41 -0.96 3.32
CA VAL A 53 -1.87 -2.07 2.47
C VAL A 53 -3.38 -1.99 2.25
N TRP A 54 -4.17 -1.86 3.33
CA TRP A 54 -5.62 -1.78 3.24
C TRP A 54 -6.10 -0.57 2.45
N ARG A 55 -5.46 0.59 2.60
CA ARG A 55 -5.78 1.79 1.84
C ARG A 55 -5.53 1.60 0.34
N GLN A 56 -4.35 1.08 -0.02
CA GLN A 56 -3.99 0.86 -1.42
C GLN A 56 -4.84 -0.23 -2.06
N PHE A 57 -5.07 -1.33 -1.35
CA PHE A 57 -5.96 -2.38 -1.81
C PHE A 57 -7.40 -1.86 -1.98
N GLY A 58 -7.89 -1.05 -1.02
CA GLY A 58 -9.21 -0.42 -1.09
C GLY A 58 -9.34 0.51 -2.29
N CYS A 59 -8.37 1.39 -2.54
CA CYS A 59 -8.35 2.26 -3.71
C CYS A 59 -8.33 1.47 -5.02
N GLY A 60 -7.49 0.43 -5.10
CA GLY A 60 -7.46 -0.49 -6.24
C GLY A 60 -8.80 -1.20 -6.48
N ALA A 61 -9.41 -1.72 -5.42
CA ALA A 61 -10.70 -2.42 -5.48
C ALA A 61 -11.84 -1.48 -5.93
N VAL A 62 -11.88 -0.25 -5.41
CA VAL A 62 -12.86 0.76 -5.83
C VAL A 62 -12.67 1.14 -7.29
N ALA A 63 -11.42 1.31 -7.75
CA ALA A 63 -11.15 1.60 -9.15
C ALA A 63 -11.58 0.44 -10.07
N VAL A 64 -11.37 -0.81 -9.67
CA VAL A 64 -11.88 -1.99 -10.40
C VAL A 64 -13.41 -2.02 -10.42
N ALA A 65 -14.07 -1.71 -9.30
CA ALA A 65 -15.53 -1.63 -9.24
C ALA A 65 -16.06 -0.52 -10.17
N MET A 66 -15.40 0.64 -10.24
CA MET A 66 -15.74 1.71 -11.17
C MET A 66 -15.56 1.28 -12.64
N ILE A 67 -14.49 0.56 -12.98
CA ILE A 67 -14.30 -0.01 -14.32
C ILE A 67 -15.45 -0.95 -14.68
N TRP A 68 -15.86 -1.82 -13.75
CA TRP A 68 -16.97 -2.73 -13.95
C TRP A 68 -18.29 -1.99 -14.17
N MET A 69 -18.56 -0.95 -13.37
CA MET A 69 -19.73 -0.09 -13.55
C MET A 69 -19.72 0.59 -14.93
N VAL A 70 -18.59 1.19 -15.32
CA VAL A 70 -18.42 1.86 -16.62
C VAL A 70 -18.74 0.91 -17.77
N ARG A 71 -18.25 -0.33 -17.72
CA ARG A 71 -18.54 -1.34 -18.75
C ARG A 71 -20.01 -1.72 -18.80
N ASN A 72 -20.67 -1.84 -17.65
CA ASN A 72 -22.07 -2.25 -17.60
C ASN A 72 -23.05 -1.11 -17.94
N SER A 73 -22.66 0.15 -17.71
CA SER A 73 -23.48 1.34 -17.95
C SER A 73 -23.11 2.11 -19.22
N GLN A 74 -22.28 1.52 -20.09
CA GLN A 74 -21.72 2.18 -21.28
C GLN A 74 -22.78 2.67 -22.26
N HIS A 75 -23.93 1.99 -22.34
CA HIS A 75 -25.03 2.34 -23.24
C HIS A 75 -25.85 3.55 -22.76
N ASP A 76 -25.88 3.84 -21.45
CA ASP A 76 -26.70 4.93 -20.89
C ASP A 76 -25.94 6.24 -20.67
N LEU A 77 -24.61 6.19 -20.48
CA LEU A 77 -23.85 7.32 -19.95
C LEU A 77 -22.80 7.93 -20.90
N ALA A 78 -22.72 7.49 -22.16
CA ALA A 78 -21.76 7.99 -23.15
C ALA A 78 -20.32 8.16 -22.60
N ILE A 79 -19.88 7.20 -21.77
CA ILE A 79 -18.63 7.31 -21.02
C ILE A 79 -17.45 7.19 -21.98
N PRO A 80 -16.48 8.12 -21.96
CA PRO A 80 -15.32 8.06 -22.85
C PRO A 80 -14.49 6.80 -22.58
N ALA A 81 -14.14 6.05 -23.63
CA ALA A 81 -13.28 4.85 -23.52
C ALA A 81 -11.90 5.17 -22.86
N SER A 82 -11.43 6.41 -22.95
CA SER A 82 -10.20 6.86 -22.28
C SER A 82 -10.28 6.85 -20.74
N MET A 83 -11.49 6.89 -20.16
CA MET A 83 -11.69 6.85 -18.71
C MET A 83 -11.44 5.45 -18.15
N GLU A 84 -11.88 4.41 -18.86
CA GLU A 84 -11.63 3.01 -18.50
C GLU A 84 -10.12 2.71 -18.46
N ALA A 85 -9.40 3.11 -19.51
CA ALA A 85 -7.96 2.91 -19.60
C ALA A 85 -7.21 3.64 -18.47
N ALA A 86 -7.61 4.87 -18.14
CA ALA A 86 -6.98 5.64 -17.07
C ALA A 86 -7.24 5.05 -15.68
N LEU A 87 -8.47 4.58 -15.41
CA LEU A 87 -8.81 3.87 -14.17
C LEU A 87 -8.05 2.55 -14.05
N ALA A 88 -7.88 1.81 -15.15
CA ALA A 88 -7.13 0.55 -15.15
C ALA A 88 -5.65 0.76 -14.79
N ILE A 89 -5.02 1.81 -15.32
CA ILE A 89 -3.64 2.17 -14.97
C ILE A 89 -3.55 2.52 -13.48
N TYR A 90 -4.45 3.37 -12.98
CA TYR A 90 -4.48 3.74 -11.57
C TYR A 90 -4.69 2.53 -10.64
N ALA A 91 -5.65 1.66 -10.97
CA ALA A 91 -5.92 0.44 -10.21
C ALA A 91 -4.67 -0.46 -10.15
N THR A 92 -3.99 -0.63 -11.28
CA THR A 92 -2.78 -1.44 -11.38
C THR A 92 -1.66 -0.89 -10.49
N ILE A 93 -1.43 0.43 -10.53
CA ILE A 93 -0.40 1.08 -9.73
C ILE A 93 -0.73 1.00 -8.23
N SER A 94 -1.99 1.23 -7.85
CA SER A 94 -2.42 1.14 -6.45
C SER A 94 -2.28 -0.29 -5.91
N LEU A 95 -2.64 -1.30 -6.70
CA LEU A 95 -2.42 -2.71 -6.33
C LEU A 95 -0.93 -3.06 -6.25
N LEU A 96 -0.08 -2.53 -7.14
CA LEU A 96 1.37 -2.70 -7.05
C LEU A 96 1.91 -2.14 -5.73
N PHE A 97 1.46 -0.95 -5.30
CA PHE A 97 1.84 -0.42 -3.99
C PHE A 97 1.33 -1.29 -2.86
N ALA A 98 0.08 -1.79 -2.92
CA ALA A 98 -0.43 -2.72 -1.91
C ALA A 98 0.48 -3.97 -1.77
N ILE A 99 0.98 -4.50 -2.88
CA ILE A 99 1.93 -5.63 -2.89
C ILE A 99 3.26 -5.22 -2.25
N LEU A 100 3.85 -4.10 -2.65
CA LEU A 100 5.12 -3.64 -2.09
C LEU A 100 5.02 -3.41 -0.58
N GLU A 101 3.98 -2.73 -0.13
CA GLU A 101 3.70 -2.49 1.29
C GLU A 101 3.49 -3.80 2.06
N SER A 102 2.83 -4.80 1.43
CA SER A 102 2.67 -6.14 2.01
C SER A 102 4.01 -6.85 2.18
N VAL A 103 4.94 -6.69 1.24
CA VAL A 103 6.30 -7.24 1.36
C VAL A 103 7.04 -6.59 2.54
N VAL A 104 6.90 -5.27 2.73
CA VAL A 104 7.48 -4.59 3.92
C VAL A 104 6.86 -5.14 5.21
N ALA A 105 5.53 -5.25 5.27
CA ALA A 105 4.81 -5.78 6.43
C ALA A 105 5.24 -7.23 6.77
N GLN A 106 5.38 -8.09 5.76
CA GLN A 106 5.88 -9.46 5.93
C GLN A 106 7.30 -9.49 6.48
N ARG A 107 8.16 -8.57 6.05
CA ARG A 107 9.52 -8.47 6.59
C ARG A 107 9.54 -8.03 8.05
N VAL A 108 8.76 -7.00 8.41
CA VAL A 108 8.60 -6.57 9.80
C VAL A 108 8.05 -7.71 10.66
N SER A 109 7.06 -8.46 10.17
CA SER A 109 6.53 -9.64 10.86
C SER A 109 7.61 -10.72 11.06
N THR A 110 8.47 -10.93 10.07
CA THR A 110 9.62 -11.85 10.20
C THR A 110 10.61 -11.37 11.26
N PHE A 111 10.91 -10.08 11.31
CA PHE A 111 11.77 -9.50 12.34
C PHE A 111 11.19 -9.66 13.74
N LEU A 112 9.89 -9.45 13.92
CA LEU A 112 9.20 -9.69 15.19
C LEU A 112 9.24 -11.18 15.60
N ALA A 113 9.12 -12.10 14.64
CA ALA A 113 9.18 -13.54 14.92
C ALA A 113 10.61 -14.02 15.28
N LEU A 114 11.64 -13.32 14.80
CA LEU A 114 13.04 -13.61 15.10
C LEU A 114 13.55 -12.90 16.36
N ALA A 115 12.85 -11.86 16.83
CA ALA A 115 13.21 -11.16 18.06
C ALA A 115 13.08 -12.13 19.25
N PRO A 116 14.11 -12.25 20.11
CA PRO A 116 14.04 -13.10 21.28
C PRO A 116 12.88 -12.66 22.17
N ALA A 117 11.97 -13.58 22.49
CA ALA A 117 10.82 -13.29 23.33
C ALA A 117 11.29 -12.70 24.67
N PRO A 118 10.68 -11.61 25.16
CA PRO A 118 11.02 -11.08 26.47
C PRO A 118 10.72 -12.17 27.51
N VAL A 119 11.78 -12.69 28.15
CA VAL A 119 11.65 -13.60 29.28
C VAL A 119 10.92 -12.81 30.36
N LYS A 120 9.64 -13.13 30.57
CA LYS A 120 8.85 -12.61 31.67
C LYS A 120 9.44 -13.22 32.94
N ILE A 121 10.39 -12.53 33.56
CA ILE A 121 10.86 -12.85 34.91
C ILE A 121 9.63 -12.69 35.79
N THR A 122 9.01 -13.81 36.14
CA THR A 122 7.95 -13.84 37.12
C THR A 122 8.69 -13.79 38.44
N ASP A 123 8.74 -12.62 39.07
CA ASP A 123 9.19 -12.50 40.45
C ASP A 123 8.22 -13.35 41.28
N GLU A 124 8.69 -14.51 41.74
CA GLU A 124 8.04 -15.32 42.76
C GLU A 124 8.20 -14.57 44.10
N ASP A 125 7.13 -13.92 44.54
CA ASP A 125 6.91 -13.55 45.95
C ASP A 125 6.01 -14.61 46.62
#